data_AF-A0A354GYA1-F1
#
_entry.id   AF-A0A354GYA1-F1
#
_cell.length_a   1.000
_cell.length_b   1.000
_cell.length_c   1.000
_cell.angle_alpha   90.00
_cell.angle_beta   90.00
_cell.angle_gamma   90.00
#
_symmetry.space_group_name_H-M   'P 1'
#
loop_
_entity.id
_entity.type
_entity.pdbx_description
1 polymer ?
#
loop_
_entity_poly.entity_id
_entity_poly.type
_entity_poly.pdbx_seq_one_letter_code
_entity_poly.pdbx_strand_id
1 'polypeptide(L)'
;MVYFTYPLYPRNVAMKTRLFLFTACLFVVLPAPAGVGVLGSQQQEPKAEPPPPVGRAAEQPNKERPKKKVEHHGPISPGIQALATASTDIIIADVVDTNPRKAIEGARDTVKLKVVKTLLGRHMPGETVGVYYHLVWTDEKATTLERVKFEKGGRYVVFLTFLGELTDPWLAVLQDRQWLAQEIAAAVRVPHGDARGEWSESVGALAARLVVYRTEPSNGTPIFTLYLDVRNGTGGNDTTELNLDKALITWKVTDANGKEIAPSSPPGNWLSTPPKKLVLDSRQSGRLQASITGGGIGKDRGGHLELGSDRVWEFDKGDEKAYYLSGEVTIKATSDAGVWYGTLILPKVKLPVEPE
;
A
#
# COMPACT_ATOMS: atom_id res chain seq x y z
N MET A 1 -9.69 -1.32 -51.71
CA MET A 1 -8.86 -0.19 -51.28
C MET A 1 -9.83 0.92 -50.87
N VAL A 2 -10.08 1.07 -49.57
CA VAL A 2 -11.12 1.96 -49.04
C VAL A 2 -10.46 2.86 -48.01
N TYR A 3 -10.44 4.16 -48.30
CA TYR A 3 -9.99 5.20 -47.38
C TYR A 3 -11.16 5.60 -46.47
N PHE A 4 -10.93 5.64 -45.16
CA PHE A 4 -11.82 6.33 -44.24
C PHE A 4 -11.13 7.57 -43.69
N THR A 5 -11.78 8.70 -43.93
CA THR A 5 -11.50 10.02 -43.39
C THR A 5 -12.06 10.14 -41.98
N TYR A 6 -11.28 10.70 -41.05
CA TYR A 6 -11.73 11.07 -39.71
C TYR A 6 -12.39 12.46 -39.74
N PRO A 7 -13.55 12.66 -39.10
CA PRO A 7 -14.00 14.00 -38.77
C PRO A 7 -13.36 14.50 -37.46
N LEU A 8 -12.95 15.76 -37.51
CA LEU A 8 -12.43 16.58 -36.44
C LEU A 8 -13.58 17.26 -35.65
N TYR A 9 -13.42 17.28 -34.30
CA TYR A 9 -13.96 18.25 -33.31
C TYR A 9 -15.49 18.23 -32.97
N PRO A 10 -15.96 18.69 -31.78
CA PRO A 10 -15.45 19.85 -31.02
C PRO A 10 -15.27 19.75 -29.48
N ARG A 11 -14.57 20.79 -29.01
CA ARG A 11 -14.36 21.27 -27.64
C ARG A 11 -15.67 21.59 -26.89
N ASN A 12 -15.49 21.71 -25.56
CA ASN A 12 -16.27 22.46 -24.57
C ASN A 12 -17.45 21.73 -23.90
N VAL A 13 -17.20 21.23 -22.69
CA VAL A 13 -18.22 21.24 -21.63
C VAL A 13 -17.59 21.89 -20.40
N ALA A 14 -18.11 23.06 -20.05
CA ALA A 14 -17.77 23.82 -18.85
C ALA A 14 -18.23 23.05 -17.60
N MET A 15 -17.29 22.69 -16.72
CA MET A 15 -17.63 22.28 -15.36
C MET A 15 -18.02 23.52 -14.55
N LYS A 16 -19.30 23.61 -14.19
CA LYS A 16 -19.81 24.56 -13.19
C LYS A 16 -19.33 24.12 -11.80
N THR A 17 -18.31 24.80 -11.28
CA THR A 17 -17.91 24.70 -9.88
C THR A 17 -19.01 25.30 -9.01
N ARG A 18 -19.68 24.47 -8.20
CA ARG A 18 -20.57 24.95 -7.13
C ARG A 18 -19.71 25.36 -5.95
N LEU A 19 -19.53 26.67 -5.79
CA LEU A 19 -18.93 27.32 -4.64
C LEU A 19 -19.93 27.26 -3.47
N PHE A 20 -19.64 26.47 -2.43
CA PHE A 20 -20.32 26.58 -1.15
C PHE A 20 -19.67 27.74 -0.38
N LEU A 21 -20.35 28.88 -0.32
CA LEU A 21 -20.07 29.91 0.68
C LEU A 21 -20.63 29.43 2.02
N PHE A 22 -19.77 29.30 3.03
CA PHE A 22 -20.19 29.35 4.43
C PHE A 22 -19.80 30.70 5.01
N THR A 23 -20.84 31.43 5.39
CA THR A 23 -20.83 32.69 6.14
C THR A 23 -20.91 32.37 7.64
N ALA A 24 -20.07 33.04 8.45
CA ALA A 24 -20.21 33.35 9.89
C ALA A 24 -18.82 33.31 10.56
N CYS A 25 -18.43 34.14 11.52
CA CYS A 25 -19.03 35.29 12.18
C CYS A 25 -17.86 36.13 12.71
N LEU A 26 -17.90 37.44 12.47
CA LEU A 26 -16.94 38.42 12.96
C LEU A 26 -17.24 38.70 14.45
N PHE A 27 -16.34 38.33 15.36
CA PHE A 27 -16.34 38.88 16.73
C PHE A 27 -15.14 39.81 16.89
N VAL A 28 -15.47 41.08 17.07
CA VAL A 28 -14.57 42.15 17.46
C VAL A 28 -14.35 42.04 18.96
N VAL A 29 -13.09 41.88 19.40
CA VAL A 29 -12.69 42.11 20.80
C VAL A 29 -11.52 43.10 20.78
N LEU A 30 -11.76 44.26 21.41
CA LEU A 30 -10.80 45.34 21.62
C LEU A 30 -9.78 44.97 22.71
N PRO A 31 -8.59 45.59 22.73
CA PRO A 31 -7.50 45.27 23.65
C PRO A 31 -7.61 46.05 24.97
N ALA A 32 -7.06 45.48 26.04
CA ALA A 32 -6.71 46.21 27.27
C ALA A 32 -5.21 46.03 27.60
N PRO A 33 -4.56 47.02 28.24
CA PRO A 33 -3.11 47.22 28.17
C PRO A 33 -2.32 46.67 29.37
N ALA A 34 -1.02 46.49 29.12
CA ALA A 34 0.15 46.70 29.98
C ALA A 34 0.17 46.14 31.41
N GLY A 35 1.19 45.30 31.67
CA GLY A 35 1.71 45.03 33.00
C GLY A 35 3.21 44.74 32.94
N VAL A 36 4.02 45.68 33.42
CA VAL A 36 5.47 45.63 33.60
C VAL A 36 5.80 45.03 34.96
N GLY A 37 6.82 44.16 35.04
CA GLY A 37 7.45 43.69 36.28
C GLY A 37 8.62 42.76 35.93
N VAL A 38 9.85 43.27 35.79
CA VAL A 38 10.91 43.47 36.80
C VAL A 38 11.48 42.16 37.40
N LEU A 39 12.79 42.05 37.14
CA LEU A 39 13.87 41.20 37.65
C LEU A 39 13.67 40.38 38.93
N GLY A 40 14.21 39.16 38.88
CA GLY A 40 14.65 38.40 40.04
C GLY A 40 15.61 37.28 39.64
N SER A 41 16.89 37.61 39.50
CA SER A 41 17.99 36.65 39.34
C SER A 41 18.30 35.96 40.66
N GLN A 42 18.16 34.64 40.74
CA GLN A 42 18.80 33.83 41.77
C GLN A 42 19.79 32.83 41.15
N GLN A 43 21.04 33.06 41.54
CA GLN A 43 22.23 32.28 41.30
C GLN A 43 22.23 31.09 42.27
N GLN A 44 22.19 29.86 41.74
CA GLN A 44 22.38 28.64 42.51
C GLN A 44 23.77 28.06 42.18
N GLU A 45 24.64 28.07 43.18
CA GLU A 45 25.93 27.38 43.15
C GLU A 45 25.77 25.86 43.31
N PRO A 46 26.73 25.07 42.80
CA PRO A 46 26.61 23.63 42.65
C PRO A 46 26.85 22.89 43.98
N LYS A 47 25.91 22.02 44.33
CA LYS A 47 26.04 21.14 45.50
C LYS A 47 26.81 19.87 45.10
N ALA A 48 27.94 19.68 45.78
CA ALA A 48 28.88 18.57 45.60
C ALA A 48 28.24 17.19 45.77
N GLU A 49 28.71 16.28 44.92
CA GLU A 49 28.38 14.86 44.84
C GLU A 49 29.16 14.06 45.91
N PRO A 50 28.53 13.13 46.66
CA PRO A 50 29.25 12.23 47.56
C PRO A 50 29.80 11.00 46.82
N PRO A 51 30.93 10.42 47.28
CA PRO A 51 31.61 9.32 46.60
C PRO A 51 30.84 7.99 46.67
N PRO A 52 31.12 7.05 45.74
CA PRO A 52 30.39 5.80 45.66
C PRO A 52 30.79 4.81 46.76
N PRO A 53 29.86 4.04 47.33
CA PRO A 53 30.19 2.94 48.21
C PRO A 53 30.71 1.75 47.39
N VAL A 54 31.93 1.32 47.73
CA VAL A 54 32.53 0.04 47.32
C VAL A 54 31.76 -1.09 48.00
N GLY A 55 31.02 -1.87 47.21
CA GLY A 55 30.32 -3.06 47.69
C GLY A 55 30.17 -4.07 46.56
N ARG A 56 30.96 -5.15 46.61
CA ARG A 56 30.82 -6.34 45.78
C ARG A 56 29.41 -6.91 45.91
N ALA A 57 28.69 -7.01 44.80
CA ALA A 57 27.51 -7.86 44.66
C ALA A 57 27.74 -8.82 43.49
N ALA A 58 27.51 -10.10 43.77
CA ALA A 58 27.68 -11.22 42.86
C ALA A 58 26.73 -11.16 41.66
N GLU A 59 27.15 -11.82 40.57
CA GLU A 59 26.37 -12.11 39.36
C GLU A 59 24.93 -12.55 39.66
N GLN A 60 23.97 -11.96 38.95
CA GLN A 60 22.71 -12.61 38.63
C GLN A 60 22.62 -12.79 37.11
N PRO A 61 22.29 -14.00 36.62
CA PRO A 61 22.15 -14.26 35.20
C PRO A 61 20.93 -13.52 34.65
N ASN A 62 21.16 -12.82 33.55
CA ASN A 62 20.18 -12.07 32.78
C ASN A 62 19.04 -12.99 32.31
N LYS A 63 17.95 -13.08 33.08
CA LYS A 63 16.69 -13.67 32.62
C LYS A 63 16.12 -12.78 31.53
N GLU A 64 16.30 -13.19 30.28
CA GLU A 64 15.56 -12.64 29.14
C GLU A 64 14.07 -12.62 29.49
N ARG A 65 13.52 -11.42 29.67
CA ARG A 65 12.08 -11.25 29.83
C ARG A 65 11.43 -11.68 28.51
N PRO A 66 10.46 -12.61 28.53
CA PRO A 66 9.76 -13.01 27.33
C PRO A 66 9.10 -11.76 26.72
N LYS A 67 9.42 -11.47 25.45
CA LYS A 67 8.80 -10.40 24.68
C LYS A 67 7.30 -10.65 24.68
N LYS A 68 6.57 -9.88 25.49
CA LYS A 68 5.11 -9.95 25.58
C LYS A 68 4.56 -9.62 24.20
N LYS A 69 4.05 -10.63 23.51
CA LYS A 69 3.39 -10.52 22.21
C LYS A 69 2.21 -9.57 22.40
N VAL A 70 2.32 -8.35 21.89
CA VAL A 70 1.23 -7.38 21.92
C VAL A 70 0.22 -7.85 20.88
N GLU A 71 -0.77 -8.61 21.32
CA GLU A 71 -1.95 -8.95 20.52
C GLU A 71 -2.97 -7.83 20.70
N HIS A 72 -3.27 -7.12 19.61
CA HIS A 72 -4.32 -6.11 19.59
C HIS A 72 -5.67 -6.79 19.33
N HIS A 73 -6.61 -6.67 20.27
CA HIS A 73 -7.94 -7.31 20.23
C HIS A 73 -9.08 -6.28 20.08
N GLY A 74 -8.87 -5.22 19.29
CA GLY A 74 -9.85 -4.14 19.10
C GLY A 74 -10.32 -4.05 17.64
N PRO A 75 -11.56 -3.59 17.38
CA PRO A 75 -12.01 -3.29 16.03
C PRO A 75 -11.13 -2.20 15.40
N ILE A 76 -10.83 -2.34 14.11
CA ILE A 76 -10.07 -1.35 13.33
C ILE A 76 -10.75 0.00 13.44
N SER A 77 -10.00 1.06 13.73
CA SER A 77 -10.55 2.40 13.81
C SER A 77 -11.15 2.83 12.46
N PRO A 78 -12.39 3.37 12.43
CA PRO A 78 -13.04 3.80 11.19
C PRO A 78 -12.22 4.81 10.37
N GLY A 79 -11.41 5.64 11.05
CA GLY A 79 -10.51 6.59 10.39
C GLY A 79 -9.39 5.92 9.61
N ILE A 80 -8.73 4.90 10.17
CA ILE A 80 -7.68 4.15 9.46
C ILE A 80 -8.29 3.36 8.30
N GLN A 81 -9.49 2.81 8.50
CA GLN A 81 -10.23 2.14 7.43
C GLN A 81 -10.50 3.07 6.24
N ALA A 82 -10.99 4.29 6.49
CA ALA A 82 -11.25 5.28 5.45
C ALA A 82 -9.97 5.72 4.72
N LEU A 83 -8.90 5.99 5.48
CA LEU A 83 -7.58 6.34 4.93
C LEU A 83 -7.01 5.22 4.07
N ALA A 84 -7.11 3.98 4.56
CA ALA A 84 -6.71 2.81 3.80
C ALA A 84 -7.47 2.82 2.48
N THR A 85 -8.80 2.78 2.50
CA THR A 85 -9.69 2.80 1.32
C THR A 85 -9.33 3.86 0.27
N ALA A 86 -9.04 5.09 0.71
CA ALA A 86 -8.75 6.20 -0.20
C ALA A 86 -7.34 6.16 -0.80
N SER A 87 -6.44 5.33 -0.25
CA SER A 87 -5.04 5.29 -0.64
C SER A 87 -4.79 4.43 -1.89
N THR A 88 -3.98 4.96 -2.79
CA THR A 88 -3.41 4.23 -3.94
C THR A 88 -2.17 3.41 -3.58
N ASP A 89 -1.45 3.81 -2.54
CA ASP A 89 -0.44 2.98 -1.88
C ASP A 89 -0.34 3.37 -0.41
N ILE A 90 0.16 2.47 0.42
CA ILE A 90 0.48 2.75 1.82
C ILE A 90 1.88 2.21 2.06
N ILE A 91 2.80 3.12 2.38
CA ILE A 91 4.21 2.81 2.54
C ILE A 91 4.63 3.00 4.00
N ILE A 92 5.56 2.16 4.44
CA ILE A 92 6.40 2.43 5.60
C ILE A 92 7.71 2.97 5.03
N ALA A 93 8.12 4.17 5.44
CA ALA A 93 9.28 4.83 4.87
C ALA A 93 10.12 5.57 5.90
N ASP A 94 11.43 5.60 5.65
CA ASP A 94 12.40 6.39 6.39
C ASP A 94 12.53 7.78 5.75
N VAL A 95 12.51 8.83 6.55
CA VAL A 95 12.70 10.20 6.08
C VAL A 95 14.18 10.44 5.82
N VAL A 96 14.56 10.52 4.54
CA VAL A 96 15.94 10.76 4.11
C VAL A 96 16.28 12.23 4.23
N ASP A 97 15.34 13.09 3.81
CA ASP A 97 15.57 14.52 3.78
C ASP A 97 14.25 15.29 3.87
N THR A 98 14.32 16.48 4.46
CA THR A 98 13.22 17.44 4.55
C THR A 98 13.77 18.78 4.09
N ASN A 99 13.14 19.42 3.11
CA ASN A 99 13.53 20.76 2.68
C ASN A 99 12.41 21.75 2.97
N PRO A 100 12.30 22.22 4.23
CA PRO A 100 11.30 23.18 4.57
C PRO A 100 11.56 24.53 3.92
N ARG A 101 10.60 25.02 3.14
CA ARG A 101 10.62 26.42 2.72
C ARG A 101 10.22 27.29 3.91
N LYS A 102 10.68 28.54 3.95
CA LYS A 102 10.28 29.49 5.01
C LYS A 102 8.76 29.44 5.18
N ALA A 103 8.29 29.30 6.42
CA ALA A 103 6.88 29.26 6.75
C ALA A 103 6.21 30.57 6.29
N ILE A 104 5.54 30.50 5.15
CA ILE A 104 4.70 31.56 4.58
C ILE A 104 3.38 30.91 4.23
N GLU A 105 2.30 31.68 4.31
CA GLU A 105 0.96 31.21 3.93
C GLU A 105 0.99 30.59 2.52
N GLY A 106 0.48 29.36 2.40
CA GLY A 106 0.49 28.61 1.13
C GLY A 106 1.82 27.95 0.74
N ALA A 107 2.85 27.99 1.61
CA ALA A 107 4.09 27.27 1.37
C ALA A 107 3.86 25.76 1.24
N ARG A 108 4.56 25.17 0.26
CA ARG A 108 4.64 23.72 0.09
C ARG A 108 6.02 23.25 0.51
N ASP A 109 6.01 22.22 1.32
CA ASP A 109 7.20 21.53 1.75
C ASP A 109 7.40 20.24 0.98
N THR A 110 8.65 19.77 0.98
CA THR A 110 9.01 18.51 0.36
C THR A 110 9.74 17.63 1.36
N VAL A 111 9.35 16.37 1.40
CA VAL A 111 10.07 15.30 2.09
C VAL A 111 10.51 14.27 1.08
N LYS A 112 11.74 13.75 1.24
CA LYS A 112 12.24 12.59 0.53
C LYS A 112 12.13 11.38 1.45
N LEU A 113 11.38 10.38 1.02
CA LEU A 113 11.10 9.17 1.77
C LEU A 113 11.78 7.99 1.08
N LYS A 114 12.53 7.17 1.82
CA LYS A 114 13.03 5.87 1.36
C LYS A 114 12.05 4.80 1.80
N VAL A 115 11.42 4.15 0.83
CA VAL A 115 10.43 3.10 1.08
C VAL A 115 11.11 1.91 1.74
N VAL A 116 10.65 1.54 2.93
CA VAL A 116 11.07 0.34 3.65
C VAL A 116 10.17 -0.83 3.27
N LYS A 117 8.86 -0.57 3.20
CA LYS A 117 7.83 -1.56 2.89
C LYS A 117 6.66 -0.88 2.20
N THR A 118 6.05 -1.58 1.25
CA THR A 118 4.77 -1.20 0.64
C THR A 118 3.68 -2.17 1.11
N LEU A 119 2.45 -1.68 1.29
CA LEU A 119 1.30 -2.51 1.61
C LEU A 119 0.44 -2.79 0.38
N LEU A 120 0.36 -1.91 -0.62
CA LEU A 120 -0.45 -2.13 -1.83
C LEU A 120 0.39 -2.50 -3.06
N GLY A 121 1.73 -2.37 -2.98
CA GLY A 121 2.66 -2.89 -3.98
C GLY A 121 2.94 -1.96 -5.15
N ARG A 122 2.60 -0.67 -5.05
CA ARG A 122 2.84 0.29 -6.15
C ARG A 122 4.28 0.79 -6.16
N HIS A 123 4.87 1.02 -4.99
CA HIS A 123 6.29 1.39 -4.83
C HIS A 123 7.14 0.20 -4.39
N MET A 124 8.43 0.23 -4.66
CA MET A 124 9.35 -0.85 -4.29
C MET A 124 10.12 -0.55 -3.00
N PRO A 125 10.39 -1.55 -2.14
CA PRO A 125 11.36 -1.38 -1.06
C PRO A 125 12.72 -0.90 -1.59
N GLY A 126 13.28 0.12 -0.96
CA GLY A 126 14.52 0.80 -1.38
C GLY A 126 14.31 2.02 -2.28
N GLU A 127 13.14 2.16 -2.91
CA GLU A 127 12.79 3.31 -3.75
C GLU A 127 12.78 4.61 -2.92
N THR A 128 13.18 5.73 -3.53
CA THR A 128 13.06 7.05 -2.91
C THR A 128 11.96 7.85 -3.60
N VAL A 129 10.97 8.30 -2.82
CA VAL A 129 9.82 9.07 -3.31
C VAL A 129 9.84 10.47 -2.71
N GLY A 130 9.54 11.47 -3.54
CA GLY A 130 9.33 12.85 -3.11
C GLY A 130 7.86 13.07 -2.79
N VAL A 131 7.57 13.53 -1.58
CA VAL A 131 6.21 13.87 -1.15
C VAL A 131 6.15 15.36 -0.87
N TYR A 132 5.18 16.01 -1.51
CA TYR A 132 4.81 17.37 -1.19
C TYR A 132 3.79 17.33 -0.04
N TYR A 133 3.90 18.26 0.89
CA TYR A 133 2.92 18.41 1.97
C TYR A 133 2.84 19.86 2.38
N HIS A 134 1.70 20.27 2.93
CA HIS A 134 1.55 21.62 3.44
C HIS A 134 2.10 21.67 4.86
N LEU A 135 3.07 22.57 5.11
CA LEU A 135 3.48 22.93 6.45
C LEU A 135 2.60 24.06 6.97
N VAL A 136 2.18 23.90 8.22
CA VAL A 136 2.30 24.84 9.33
C VAL A 136 2.45 26.31 8.95
N TRP A 137 1.43 27.08 9.33
CA TRP A 137 1.46 28.53 9.38
C TRP A 137 2.38 29.01 10.52
N THR A 138 3.23 29.99 10.25
CA THR A 138 3.72 30.90 11.29
C THR A 138 2.84 32.14 11.28
N ASP A 139 2.31 32.52 12.44
CA ASP A 139 1.61 33.80 12.58
C ASP A 139 2.60 34.98 12.43
N GLU A 140 2.07 36.21 12.41
CA GLU A 140 2.87 37.45 12.35
C GLU A 140 3.90 37.56 13.50
N LYS A 141 3.77 36.74 14.55
CA LYS A 141 4.66 36.67 15.71
C LYS A 141 5.71 35.56 15.60
N ALA A 142 5.83 34.93 14.42
CA ALA A 142 6.71 33.79 14.16
C ALA A 142 6.43 32.57 15.04
N THR A 143 5.22 32.46 15.61
CA THR A 143 4.81 31.31 16.40
C THR A 143 4.40 30.20 15.45
N THR A 144 5.07 29.07 15.55
CA THR A 144 4.76 27.86 14.78
C THR A 144 3.41 27.30 15.24
N LEU A 145 2.37 27.34 14.39
CA LEU A 145 1.00 26.96 14.77
C LEU A 145 0.75 25.44 14.79
N GLU A 146 1.61 24.66 14.12
CA GLU A 146 1.48 23.21 13.98
C GLU A 146 2.88 22.55 14.02
N ARG A 147 2.96 21.28 14.40
CA ARG A 147 4.26 20.58 14.43
C ARG A 147 4.69 20.14 13.04
N VAL A 148 6.00 20.09 12.80
CA VAL A 148 6.57 19.52 11.57
C VAL A 148 6.07 18.08 11.42
N LYS A 149 5.48 17.76 10.25
CA LYS A 149 4.90 16.42 10.00
C LYS A 149 5.96 15.33 9.89
N PHE A 150 7.17 15.67 9.42
CA PHE A 150 8.27 14.74 9.22
C PHE A 150 9.55 15.23 9.88
N GLU A 151 10.17 14.35 10.66
CA GLU A 151 11.51 14.56 11.20
C GLU A 151 12.52 13.74 10.39
N LYS A 152 13.63 14.36 9.99
CA LYS A 152 14.72 13.67 9.29
C LYS A 152 15.24 12.49 10.12
N GLY A 153 15.36 11.33 9.50
CA GLY A 153 15.72 10.07 10.15
C GLY A 153 14.56 9.35 10.84
N GLY A 154 13.37 9.96 10.90
CA GLY A 154 12.17 9.31 11.43
C GLY A 154 11.58 8.29 10.45
N ARG A 155 10.81 7.34 11.00
CA ARG A 155 10.07 6.34 10.23
C ARG A 155 8.57 6.53 10.39
N TYR A 156 7.85 6.50 9.27
CA TYR A 156 6.43 6.80 9.23
C TYR A 156 5.66 5.81 8.36
N VAL A 157 4.40 5.60 8.71
CA VAL A 157 3.41 5.04 7.79
C VAL A 157 2.75 6.19 7.05
N VAL A 158 2.77 6.12 5.72
CA VAL A 158 2.31 7.17 4.82
C VAL A 158 1.27 6.61 3.87
N PHE A 159 0.08 7.22 3.90
CA PHE A 159 -1.05 6.92 3.02
C PHE A 159 -0.95 7.81 1.78
N LEU A 160 -0.83 7.21 0.59
CA LEU A 160 -0.55 7.91 -0.67
C LEU A 160 -1.78 7.89 -1.60
N THR A 161 -2.22 9.05 -2.07
CA THR A 161 -3.27 9.20 -3.10
C THR A 161 -2.65 9.62 -4.46
N PHE A 162 -3.33 9.38 -5.59
CA PHE A 162 -2.80 9.27 -6.98
C PHE A 162 -1.93 10.44 -7.58
N LEU A 163 -1.37 10.14 -8.77
CA LEU A 163 -0.30 10.71 -9.60
C LEU A 163 -0.24 12.24 -9.81
N GLY A 164 0.81 12.88 -9.28
CA GLY A 164 1.21 14.25 -9.62
C GLY A 164 0.99 15.23 -8.48
N GLU A 165 2.08 15.55 -7.78
CA GLU A 165 2.15 16.48 -6.63
C GLU A 165 1.13 16.22 -5.51
N LEU A 166 1.57 15.49 -4.47
CA LEU A 166 0.83 15.30 -3.23
C LEU A 166 0.49 16.67 -2.60
N THR A 167 -0.76 17.08 -2.66
CA THR A 167 -1.25 18.31 -2.01
C THR A 167 -2.27 17.89 -0.96
N ASP A 168 -2.05 18.29 0.29
CA ASP A 168 -2.86 17.89 1.47
C ASP A 168 -4.34 18.18 1.24
N PRO A 169 -5.17 17.13 1.22
CA PRO A 169 -5.94 16.80 2.44
C PRO A 169 -5.77 15.37 3.00
N TRP A 170 -4.97 14.50 2.37
CA TRP A 170 -5.04 13.04 2.65
C TRP A 170 -3.73 12.37 3.05
N LEU A 171 -2.67 13.15 3.35
CA LEU A 171 -1.43 12.60 3.87
C LEU A 171 -1.56 12.33 5.38
N ALA A 172 -2.11 11.18 5.75
CA ALA A 172 -2.00 10.72 7.13
C ALA A 172 -0.57 10.23 7.37
N VAL A 173 0.09 10.84 8.34
CA VAL A 173 1.45 10.52 8.74
C VAL A 173 1.39 10.09 10.19
N LEU A 174 1.69 8.82 10.41
CA LEU A 174 1.74 8.26 11.75
C LEU A 174 3.15 7.74 12.00
N GLN A 175 3.74 8.17 13.12
CA GLN A 175 5.03 7.66 13.56
C GLN A 175 4.92 6.13 13.69
N ASP A 176 5.90 5.40 13.15
CA ASP A 176 5.85 3.94 13.14
C ASP A 176 5.79 3.39 14.57
N ARG A 177 4.63 2.84 14.91
CA ARG A 177 4.41 2.06 16.12
C ARG A 177 4.00 0.66 15.68
N GLN A 178 4.61 -0.37 16.29
CA GLN A 178 4.36 -1.77 15.90
C GLN A 178 2.87 -2.15 15.86
N TRP A 179 2.07 -1.63 16.79
CA TRP A 179 0.62 -1.89 16.84
C TRP A 179 -0.14 -1.26 15.67
N LEU A 180 0.30 -0.09 15.20
CA LEU A 180 -0.33 0.63 14.11
C LEU A 180 -0.08 -0.06 12.77
N ALA A 181 1.14 -0.57 12.55
CA ALA A 181 1.44 -1.34 11.35
C ALA A 181 0.53 -2.59 11.21
N GLN A 182 0.13 -3.20 12.34
CA GLN A 182 -0.81 -4.31 12.35
C GLN A 182 -2.24 -3.85 12.06
N GLU A 183 -2.70 -2.76 12.68
CA GLU A 183 -4.04 -2.20 12.45
C GLU A 183 -4.20 -1.73 11.00
N ILE A 184 -3.20 -1.07 10.43
CA ILE A 184 -3.20 -0.64 9.02
C ILE A 184 -3.16 -1.86 8.10
N ALA A 185 -2.32 -2.87 8.39
CA ALA A 185 -2.32 -4.10 7.60
C ALA A 185 -3.69 -4.81 7.62
N ALA A 186 -4.44 -4.71 8.72
CA ALA A 186 -5.81 -5.21 8.81
C ALA A 186 -6.79 -4.30 8.04
N ALA A 187 -6.67 -2.99 8.20
CA ALA A 187 -7.49 -1.97 7.54
C ALA A 187 -7.29 -1.89 6.03
N VAL A 188 -6.16 -2.35 5.51
CA VAL A 188 -5.90 -2.45 4.06
C VAL A 188 -6.59 -3.67 3.45
N ARG A 189 -6.76 -4.74 4.23
CA ARG A 189 -7.39 -5.98 3.75
C ARG A 189 -8.88 -5.80 3.46
N VAL A 190 -9.56 -4.96 4.23
CA VAL A 190 -11.03 -4.87 4.22
C VAL A 190 -11.60 -4.03 3.05
N PRO A 191 -11.06 -2.84 2.72
CA PRO A 191 -11.67 -1.94 1.73
C PRO A 191 -11.08 -2.07 0.32
N HIS A 192 -9.86 -2.58 0.16
CA HIS A 192 -9.23 -2.70 -1.17
C HIS A 192 -9.54 -4.01 -1.89
N GLY A 193 -10.40 -4.84 -1.30
CA GLY A 193 -10.64 -6.19 -1.80
C GLY A 193 -9.34 -7.00 -1.90
N ASP A 194 -8.32 -6.66 -1.10
CA ASP A 194 -6.97 -7.20 -1.15
C ASP A 194 -6.97 -8.60 -0.54
N ALA A 195 -7.52 -9.53 -1.30
CA ALA A 195 -7.59 -10.90 -0.91
C ALA A 195 -6.22 -11.52 -1.17
N ARG A 196 -5.57 -11.94 -0.08
CA ARG A 196 -4.29 -12.64 -0.11
C ARG A 196 -4.51 -14.08 0.26
N GLY A 197 -4.10 -14.97 -0.63
CA GLY A 197 -3.99 -16.39 -0.31
C GLY A 197 -2.86 -16.63 0.69
N GLU A 198 -2.87 -17.82 1.26
CA GLU A 198 -1.73 -18.33 2.01
C GLU A 198 -0.53 -18.55 1.10
N TRP A 199 0.67 -18.56 1.69
CA TRP A 199 1.87 -19.00 0.97
C TRP A 199 1.76 -20.49 0.65
N SER A 200 2.15 -20.86 -0.57
CA SER A 200 2.39 -22.24 -0.95
C SER A 200 3.49 -22.85 -0.09
N GLU A 201 3.56 -24.18 -0.12
CA GLU A 201 4.79 -24.86 0.26
C GLU A 201 5.95 -24.39 -0.62
N SER A 202 7.16 -24.42 -0.05
CA SER A 202 8.37 -24.10 -0.80
C SER A 202 8.72 -25.27 -1.70
N VAL A 203 8.99 -24.98 -2.98
CA VAL A 203 9.48 -25.95 -3.95
C VAL A 203 10.84 -25.45 -4.44
N GLY A 204 11.90 -26.14 -3.98
CA GLY A 204 13.25 -25.62 -4.09
C GLY A 204 13.37 -24.29 -3.33
N ALA A 205 13.81 -23.25 -4.04
CA ALA A 205 14.05 -21.93 -3.46
C ALA A 205 12.79 -21.08 -3.28
N LEU A 206 11.70 -21.37 -4.01
CA LEU A 206 10.58 -20.46 -4.13
C LEU A 206 9.34 -20.95 -3.38
N ALA A 207 8.63 -20.00 -2.79
CA ALA A 207 7.24 -20.13 -2.39
C ALA A 207 6.46 -18.96 -2.98
N ALA A 208 5.17 -19.16 -3.27
CA ALA A 208 4.33 -18.14 -3.88
C ALA A 208 2.93 -18.06 -3.26
N ARG A 209 2.23 -16.95 -3.47
CA ARG A 209 0.82 -16.81 -3.11
C ARG A 209 0.09 -15.94 -4.12
N LEU A 210 -1.23 -16.14 -4.18
CA LEU A 210 -2.10 -15.28 -4.96
C LEU A 210 -2.48 -14.03 -4.18
N VAL A 211 -2.52 -12.91 -4.89
CA VAL A 211 -3.02 -11.63 -4.38
C VAL A 211 -3.98 -11.06 -5.42
N VAL A 212 -5.22 -10.79 -5.02
CA VAL A 212 -6.26 -10.25 -5.90
C VAL A 212 -6.60 -8.85 -5.42
N TYR A 213 -6.56 -7.89 -6.35
CA TYR A 213 -7.03 -6.53 -6.12
C TYR A 213 -8.27 -6.25 -6.93
N ARG A 214 -9.19 -5.51 -6.33
CA ARG A 214 -10.25 -4.83 -7.07
C ARG A 214 -9.70 -3.49 -7.56
N THR A 215 -9.73 -3.27 -8.86
CA THR A 215 -9.30 -2.01 -9.50
C THR A 215 -10.50 -1.25 -10.06
N GLU A 216 -10.24 -0.06 -10.60
CA GLU A 216 -11.26 0.84 -11.15
C GLU A 216 -12.24 0.09 -12.07
N PRO A 217 -13.56 0.26 -11.88
CA PRO A 217 -14.54 -0.41 -12.71
C PRO A 217 -14.50 0.06 -14.16
N SER A 218 -14.78 -0.87 -15.07
CA SER A 218 -15.05 -0.59 -16.48
C SER A 218 -16.48 -1.00 -16.79
N ASN A 219 -17.27 -0.16 -17.48
CA ASN A 219 -18.69 -0.39 -17.71
C ASN A 219 -19.51 -0.66 -16.42
N GLY A 220 -19.13 -0.05 -15.30
CA GLY A 220 -19.77 -0.30 -13.99
C GLY A 220 -19.38 -1.64 -13.35
N THR A 221 -18.51 -2.42 -14.00
CA THR A 221 -18.02 -3.72 -13.54
C THR A 221 -16.63 -3.58 -12.92
N PRO A 222 -16.43 -3.96 -11.66
CA PRO A 222 -15.11 -3.97 -11.04
C PRO A 222 -14.14 -4.93 -11.75
N ILE A 223 -12.90 -4.50 -11.96
CA ILE A 223 -11.87 -5.34 -12.56
C ILE A 223 -11.04 -5.99 -11.46
N PHE A 224 -10.80 -7.30 -11.56
CA PHE A 224 -9.94 -8.04 -10.64
C PHE A 224 -8.55 -8.20 -11.24
N THR A 225 -7.57 -7.55 -10.62
CA THR A 225 -6.16 -7.69 -10.98
C THR A 225 -5.51 -8.76 -10.11
N LEU A 226 -5.01 -9.81 -10.74
CA LEU A 226 -4.31 -10.90 -10.07
C LEU A 226 -2.80 -10.66 -10.11
N TYR A 227 -2.17 -10.81 -8.95
CA TYR A 227 -0.72 -10.89 -8.81
C TYR A 227 -0.30 -12.22 -8.20
N LEU A 228 0.92 -12.62 -8.55
CA LEU A 228 1.69 -13.67 -7.90
C LEU A 228 2.78 -13.02 -7.05
N ASP A 229 2.63 -13.05 -5.74
CA ASP A 229 3.71 -12.74 -4.82
C ASP A 229 4.63 -13.97 -4.75
N VAL A 230 5.93 -13.77 -4.92
CA VAL A 230 6.94 -14.82 -4.90
C VAL A 230 8.02 -14.43 -3.91
N ARG A 231 8.49 -15.38 -3.12
CA ARG A 231 9.63 -15.19 -2.23
C ARG A 231 10.67 -16.26 -2.46
N ASN A 232 11.94 -15.85 -2.41
CA ASN A 232 13.07 -16.75 -2.36
C ASN A 232 13.40 -17.02 -0.88
N GLY A 233 13.20 -18.25 -0.43
CA GLY A 233 13.44 -18.67 0.95
C GLY A 233 14.85 -19.15 1.25
N THR A 234 15.72 -19.29 0.23
CA THR A 234 17.09 -19.75 0.45
C THR A 234 17.92 -18.68 1.15
N GLY A 235 18.97 -19.13 1.85
CA GLY A 235 20.04 -18.27 2.35
C GLY A 235 21.21 -18.21 1.37
N GLY A 236 22.21 -17.37 1.67
CA GLY A 236 23.42 -17.27 0.85
C GLY A 236 23.29 -16.31 -0.33
N ASN A 237 23.95 -16.61 -1.45
CA ASN A 237 24.01 -15.78 -2.66
C ASN A 237 23.19 -16.39 -3.83
N ASP A 238 22.20 -17.22 -3.52
CA ASP A 238 21.43 -17.94 -4.54
C ASP A 238 20.38 -17.02 -5.16
N THR A 239 20.72 -16.43 -6.29
CA THR A 239 19.76 -15.72 -7.16
C THR A 239 18.94 -16.74 -7.95
N THR A 240 17.62 -16.54 -7.97
CA THR A 240 16.67 -17.43 -8.64
C THR A 240 15.78 -16.63 -9.59
N GLU A 241 15.73 -17.02 -10.86
CA GLU A 241 14.80 -16.47 -11.87
C GLU A 241 13.54 -17.33 -11.94
N LEU A 242 12.37 -16.69 -11.77
CA LEU A 242 11.07 -17.21 -12.14
C LEU A 242 10.63 -16.57 -13.47
N ASN A 243 10.27 -17.40 -14.45
CA ASN A 243 9.85 -16.94 -15.77
C ASN A 243 8.50 -17.55 -16.15
N LEU A 244 7.42 -16.80 -15.94
CA LEU A 244 6.05 -17.28 -16.20
C LEU A 244 5.75 -17.43 -17.68
N ASP A 245 6.53 -16.82 -18.59
CA ASP A 245 6.37 -17.00 -20.03
C ASP A 245 6.75 -18.44 -20.47
N LYS A 246 7.54 -19.14 -19.64
CA LYS A 246 7.90 -20.56 -19.82
C LYS A 246 6.99 -21.51 -19.02
N ALA A 247 6.04 -20.99 -18.25
CA ALA A 247 5.25 -21.81 -17.33
C ALA A 247 4.00 -22.40 -18.01
N LEU A 248 3.70 -23.66 -17.68
CA LEU A 248 2.36 -24.19 -17.81
C LEU A 248 1.57 -23.73 -16.57
N ILE A 249 0.52 -22.95 -16.80
CA ILE A 249 -0.31 -22.40 -15.73
C ILE A 249 -1.72 -22.99 -15.85
N THR A 250 -2.29 -23.43 -14.75
CA THR A 250 -3.72 -23.77 -14.66
C THR A 250 -4.38 -22.90 -13.60
N TRP A 251 -5.61 -22.46 -13.89
CA TRP A 251 -6.39 -21.61 -13.01
C TRP A 251 -7.73 -22.28 -12.78
N LYS A 252 -8.24 -22.19 -11.54
CA LYS A 252 -9.53 -22.73 -11.17
C LYS A 252 -10.26 -21.75 -10.27
N VAL A 253 -11.50 -21.41 -10.65
CA VAL A 253 -12.43 -20.66 -9.81
C VAL A 253 -13.43 -21.64 -9.22
N THR A 254 -13.68 -21.53 -7.92
CA THR A 254 -14.66 -22.33 -7.20
C THR A 254 -15.60 -21.45 -6.39
N ASP A 255 -16.81 -21.95 -6.13
CA ASP A 255 -17.69 -21.37 -5.10
C ASP A 255 -17.26 -21.81 -3.68
N ALA A 256 -18.01 -21.36 -2.67
CA ALA A 256 -17.78 -21.71 -1.27
C ALA A 256 -17.85 -23.22 -0.96
N ASN A 257 -18.56 -23.99 -1.79
CA ASN A 257 -18.71 -25.44 -1.66
C ASN A 257 -17.63 -26.21 -2.44
N GLY A 258 -16.69 -25.50 -3.08
CA GLY A 258 -15.64 -26.10 -3.90
C GLY A 258 -16.10 -26.53 -5.30
N LYS A 259 -17.33 -26.19 -5.70
CA LYS A 259 -17.82 -26.44 -7.05
C LYS A 259 -17.13 -25.51 -8.02
N GLU A 260 -16.61 -26.06 -9.10
CA GLU A 260 -15.91 -25.30 -10.13
C GLU A 260 -16.87 -24.41 -10.94
N ILE A 261 -16.43 -23.19 -11.21
CA ILE A 261 -17.12 -22.20 -12.03
C ILE A 261 -16.42 -22.15 -13.38
N ALA A 262 -17.15 -22.55 -14.43
CA ALA A 262 -16.64 -22.51 -15.80
C ALA A 262 -16.34 -21.06 -16.23
N PRO A 263 -15.27 -20.83 -17.01
CA PRO A 263 -15.03 -19.52 -17.60
C PRO A 263 -16.15 -19.16 -18.59
N SER A 264 -16.52 -17.89 -18.65
CA SER A 264 -17.50 -17.34 -19.59
C SER A 264 -16.92 -17.14 -21.00
N SER A 265 -15.59 -17.02 -21.12
CA SER A 265 -14.80 -16.94 -22.36
C SER A 265 -15.44 -16.09 -23.49
N PRO A 266 -15.71 -14.80 -23.26
CA PRO A 266 -16.24 -13.93 -24.30
C PRO A 266 -15.20 -13.71 -25.41
N PRO A 267 -15.64 -13.48 -26.67
CA PRO A 267 -14.73 -13.10 -27.74
C PRO A 267 -14.09 -11.73 -27.42
N GLY A 268 -12.76 -11.66 -27.48
CA GLY A 268 -12.02 -10.45 -27.09
C GLY A 268 -10.86 -10.14 -28.03
N ASN A 269 -10.46 -8.88 -28.09
CA ASN A 269 -9.16 -8.48 -28.63
C ASN A 269 -8.20 -8.36 -27.44
N TRP A 270 -7.22 -9.26 -27.38
CA TRP A 270 -6.30 -9.36 -26.25
C TRP A 270 -5.08 -8.48 -26.49
N LEU A 271 -4.74 -7.66 -25.49
CA LEU A 271 -3.50 -6.89 -25.51
C LEU A 271 -2.33 -7.83 -25.19
N SER A 272 -1.20 -7.60 -25.85
CA SER A 272 0.05 -8.29 -25.54
C SER A 272 0.43 -8.04 -24.07
N THR A 273 0.68 -9.11 -23.32
CA THR A 273 1.15 -8.97 -21.94
C THR A 273 2.64 -8.65 -21.90
N PRO A 274 3.08 -7.75 -21.02
CA PRO A 274 4.50 -7.58 -20.78
C PRO A 274 5.13 -8.92 -20.31
N PRO A 275 6.43 -9.15 -20.60
CA PRO A 275 7.13 -10.35 -20.16
C PRO A 275 7.02 -10.55 -18.65
N LYS A 276 6.70 -11.76 -18.22
CA LYS A 276 6.43 -12.07 -16.80
C LYS A 276 7.63 -12.76 -16.16
N LYS A 277 8.75 -12.03 -16.03
CA LYS A 277 10.00 -12.51 -15.41
C LYS A 277 10.31 -11.80 -14.10
N LEU A 278 10.80 -12.56 -13.12
CA LEU A 278 11.21 -12.06 -11.81
C LEU A 278 12.53 -12.72 -11.39
N VAL A 279 13.55 -11.91 -11.11
CA VAL A 279 14.83 -12.37 -10.58
C VAL A 279 14.88 -11.98 -9.11
N LEU A 280 15.08 -12.96 -8.22
CA LEU A 280 15.10 -12.75 -6.77
C LEU A 280 16.41 -13.25 -6.17
N ASP A 281 17.13 -12.36 -5.50
CA ASP A 281 18.22 -12.79 -4.64
C ASP A 281 17.68 -13.54 -3.42
N SER A 282 18.59 -14.22 -2.73
CA SER A 282 18.37 -14.85 -1.43
C SER A 282 17.57 -13.95 -0.47
N ARG A 283 16.51 -14.50 0.12
CA ARG A 283 15.57 -13.83 1.03
C ARG A 283 14.78 -12.65 0.46
N GLN A 284 14.87 -12.38 -0.84
CA GLN A 284 14.04 -11.36 -1.47
C GLN A 284 12.62 -11.87 -1.74
N SER A 285 11.72 -10.93 -1.98
CA SER A 285 10.39 -11.19 -2.47
C SER A 285 10.08 -10.20 -3.58
N GLY A 286 9.26 -10.63 -4.53
CA GLY A 286 8.80 -9.81 -5.63
C GLY A 286 7.39 -10.17 -6.04
N ARG A 287 6.86 -9.42 -7.00
CA ARG A 287 5.47 -9.51 -7.42
C ARG A 287 5.39 -9.49 -8.94
N LEU A 288 4.60 -10.41 -9.50
CA LEU A 288 4.30 -10.47 -10.93
C LEU A 288 2.81 -10.29 -11.16
N GLN A 289 2.41 -9.47 -12.11
CA GLN A 289 1.02 -9.40 -12.53
C GLN A 289 0.68 -10.62 -13.39
N ALA A 290 -0.30 -11.40 -12.95
CA ALA A 290 -0.75 -12.62 -13.62
C ALA A 290 -1.96 -12.35 -14.52
N SER A 291 -2.85 -11.44 -14.13
CA SER A 291 -4.04 -11.09 -14.93
C SER A 291 -3.70 -10.23 -16.15
N ILE A 292 -4.65 -10.23 -17.07
CA ILE A 292 -4.70 -9.35 -18.23
C ILE A 292 -6.04 -8.61 -18.20
N THR A 293 -6.17 -7.56 -19.01
CA THR A 293 -7.48 -6.92 -19.20
C THR A 293 -7.67 -6.63 -20.67
N GLY A 294 -8.66 -7.29 -21.27
CA GLY A 294 -9.05 -7.13 -22.66
C GLY A 294 -10.35 -6.34 -22.82
N GLY A 295 -10.83 -6.26 -24.07
CA GLY A 295 -12.18 -5.81 -24.36
C GLY A 295 -13.24 -6.86 -23.97
N GLY A 296 -14.51 -6.48 -23.99
CA GLY A 296 -15.62 -7.41 -23.75
C GLY A 296 -16.06 -7.57 -22.29
N ILE A 297 -15.65 -6.64 -21.43
CA ILE A 297 -16.11 -6.57 -20.03
C ILE A 297 -17.63 -6.25 -20.03
N GLY A 298 -18.42 -7.19 -19.53
CA GLY A 298 -19.86 -7.05 -19.35
C GLY A 298 -20.21 -5.84 -18.49
N LYS A 299 -21.39 -5.26 -18.73
CA LYS A 299 -21.84 -4.06 -18.04
C LYS A 299 -22.47 -4.41 -16.68
N ASP A 300 -22.20 -3.58 -15.67
CA ASP A 300 -22.84 -3.62 -14.33
C ASP A 300 -22.78 -5.00 -13.65
N ARG A 301 -21.67 -5.74 -13.82
CA ARG A 301 -21.37 -7.02 -13.15
C ARG A 301 -20.78 -6.80 -11.75
N GLY A 302 -20.80 -7.84 -10.93
CA GLY A 302 -20.16 -7.87 -9.61
C GLY A 302 -18.63 -7.94 -9.66
N GLY A 303 -18.08 -8.43 -10.77
CA GLY A 303 -16.64 -8.40 -11.03
C GLY A 303 -16.24 -9.06 -12.34
N HIS A 304 -15.03 -8.77 -12.80
CA HIS A 304 -14.41 -9.35 -14.00
C HIS A 304 -12.98 -9.82 -13.69
N LEU A 305 -12.70 -11.10 -13.87
CA LEU A 305 -11.36 -11.68 -13.77
C LEU A 305 -10.95 -12.25 -15.12
N GLU A 306 -9.81 -11.82 -15.64
CA GLU A 306 -9.29 -12.29 -16.92
C GLU A 306 -7.81 -12.69 -16.80
N LEU A 307 -7.53 -13.96 -17.08
CA LEU A 307 -6.20 -14.56 -16.95
C LEU A 307 -5.67 -15.11 -18.28
N GLY A 308 -6.44 -14.98 -19.36
CA GLY A 308 -6.17 -15.52 -20.69
C GLY A 308 -7.45 -15.50 -21.54
N SER A 309 -7.33 -15.77 -22.84
CA SER A 309 -8.46 -15.73 -23.77
C SER A 309 -9.55 -16.77 -23.50
N ASP A 310 -9.17 -17.89 -22.89
CA ASP A 310 -10.03 -19.01 -22.49
C ASP A 310 -10.35 -19.01 -20.99
N ARG A 311 -9.94 -17.96 -20.26
CA ARG A 311 -9.93 -17.90 -18.79
C ARG A 311 -10.45 -16.56 -18.31
N VAL A 312 -11.72 -16.34 -18.60
CA VAL A 312 -12.47 -15.14 -18.23
C VAL A 312 -13.62 -15.56 -17.32
N TRP A 313 -13.79 -14.86 -16.20
CA TRP A 313 -14.92 -15.04 -15.31
C TRP A 313 -15.60 -13.69 -15.07
N GLU A 314 -16.91 -13.67 -15.28
CA GLU A 314 -17.77 -12.58 -14.82
C GLU A 314 -18.57 -13.07 -13.63
N PHE A 315 -18.75 -12.19 -12.64
CA PHE A 315 -19.54 -12.48 -11.45
C PHE A 315 -20.78 -11.60 -11.48
N ASP A 316 -21.94 -12.16 -11.12
CA ASP A 316 -23.18 -11.37 -11.07
C ASP A 316 -23.12 -10.37 -9.91
N LYS A 317 -23.70 -9.19 -10.14
CA LYS A 317 -23.80 -8.15 -9.12
C LYS A 317 -24.81 -8.56 -8.06
N GLY A 318 -24.50 -8.29 -6.78
CA GLY A 318 -25.34 -8.68 -5.66
C GLY A 318 -25.30 -10.18 -5.34
N ASP A 319 -24.40 -10.94 -5.96
CA ASP A 319 -24.22 -12.35 -5.59
C ASP A 319 -23.54 -12.44 -4.22
N GLU A 320 -24.27 -12.94 -3.22
CA GLU A 320 -23.75 -13.16 -1.87
C GLU A 320 -22.78 -14.36 -1.80
N LYS A 321 -22.60 -15.10 -2.90
CA LYS A 321 -21.68 -16.23 -2.94
C LYS A 321 -20.23 -15.78 -2.78
N ALA A 322 -19.49 -16.53 -1.95
CA ALA A 322 -18.04 -16.42 -1.91
C ALA A 322 -17.41 -17.23 -3.05
N TYR A 323 -16.55 -16.58 -3.82
CA TYR A 323 -15.76 -17.20 -4.87
C TYR A 323 -14.30 -17.30 -4.45
N TYR A 324 -13.61 -18.33 -4.93
CA TYR A 324 -12.21 -18.58 -4.63
C TYR A 324 -11.44 -18.92 -5.90
N LEU A 325 -10.28 -18.32 -6.07
CA LEU A 325 -9.32 -18.65 -7.13
C LEU A 325 -8.18 -19.48 -6.55
N SER A 326 -7.76 -20.52 -7.25
CA SER A 326 -6.53 -21.27 -7.01
C SER A 326 -5.81 -21.52 -8.34
N GLY A 327 -4.55 -21.92 -8.30
CA GLY A 327 -3.84 -22.28 -9.51
C GLY A 327 -2.62 -23.15 -9.28
N GLU A 328 -2.06 -23.61 -10.39
CA GLU A 328 -0.81 -24.36 -10.43
C GLU A 328 0.12 -23.70 -11.45
N VAL A 329 1.38 -23.53 -11.07
CA VAL A 329 2.42 -22.97 -11.95
C VAL A 329 3.54 -23.99 -12.06
N THR A 330 3.71 -24.56 -13.26
CA THR A 330 4.73 -25.56 -13.54
C THR A 330 5.75 -25.04 -14.55
N ILE A 331 7.02 -25.05 -14.18
CA ILE A 331 8.14 -24.77 -15.10
C ILE A 331 8.98 -26.04 -15.21
N LYS A 332 9.17 -26.52 -16.44
CA LYS A 332 10.02 -27.69 -16.71
C LYS A 332 11.48 -27.35 -16.50
N ALA A 333 12.25 -28.31 -16.02
CA ALA A 333 13.70 -28.16 -15.86
C ALA A 333 14.36 -27.77 -17.20
N THR A 334 15.29 -26.81 -17.13
CA THR A 334 16.12 -26.39 -18.25
C THR A 334 17.60 -26.53 -17.89
N SER A 335 18.48 -26.43 -18.87
CA SER A 335 19.93 -26.36 -18.66
C SER A 335 20.40 -24.96 -18.22
N ASP A 336 19.50 -23.98 -18.11
CA ASP A 336 19.85 -22.59 -17.83
C ASP A 336 20.16 -22.44 -16.34
N ALA A 337 21.38 -22.02 -16.02
CA ALA A 337 21.79 -21.78 -14.63
C ALA A 337 20.96 -20.65 -13.99
N GLY A 338 20.52 -20.84 -12.74
CA GLY A 338 19.76 -19.85 -11.98
C GLY A 338 18.26 -19.76 -12.33
N VAL A 339 17.78 -20.51 -13.32
CA VAL A 339 16.35 -20.57 -13.65
C VAL A 339 15.66 -21.60 -12.76
N TRP A 340 14.60 -21.17 -12.08
CA TRP A 340 13.79 -22.05 -11.25
C TRP A 340 12.97 -23.01 -12.10
N TYR A 341 12.81 -24.24 -11.60
CA TYR A 341 11.91 -25.24 -12.15
C TYR A 341 11.19 -25.98 -11.02
N GLY A 342 10.02 -26.53 -11.32
CA GLY A 342 9.16 -27.21 -10.36
C GLY A 342 7.69 -26.87 -10.58
N THR A 343 6.85 -27.31 -9.64
CA THR A 343 5.41 -27.04 -9.62
C THR A 343 5.04 -26.34 -8.32
N LEU A 344 4.51 -25.12 -8.40
CA LEU A 344 3.92 -24.41 -7.27
C LEU A 344 2.42 -24.65 -7.24
N ILE A 345 1.92 -25.24 -6.15
CA ILE A 345 0.49 -25.36 -5.86
C ILE A 345 0.07 -24.12 -5.07
N LEU A 346 -0.74 -23.26 -5.69
CA LEU A 346 -1.11 -21.97 -5.12
C LEU A 346 -2.38 -22.10 -4.28
N PRO A 347 -2.33 -21.81 -2.96
CA PRO A 347 -3.50 -21.89 -2.10
C PRO A 347 -4.64 -20.97 -2.58
N LYS A 348 -5.87 -21.35 -2.22
CA LYS A 348 -7.05 -20.59 -2.60
C LYS A 348 -7.03 -19.17 -2.03
N VAL A 349 -7.46 -18.21 -2.84
CA VAL A 349 -7.67 -16.81 -2.46
C VAL A 349 -9.12 -16.44 -2.74
N LYS A 350 -9.78 -15.76 -1.79
CA LYS A 350 -11.16 -15.29 -1.99
C LYS A 350 -11.18 -14.21 -3.07
N LEU A 351 -12.17 -14.18 -3.96
CA LEU A 351 -12.35 -13.06 -4.89
C LEU A 351 -13.18 -11.95 -4.22
N PRO A 352 -12.82 -10.67 -4.41
CA PRO A 352 -13.52 -9.54 -3.77
C PRO A 352 -14.79 -9.15 -4.53
N VAL A 353 -15.73 -10.10 -4.66
CA VAL A 353 -17.09 -9.85 -5.14
C VAL A 353 -17.89 -9.28 -3.98
N GLU A 354 -18.46 -8.09 -4.14
CA GLU A 354 -19.27 -7.45 -3.09
C GLU A 354 -20.68 -8.04 -3.05
N PRO A 355 -21.17 -8.43 -1.85
CA PRO A 355 -22.61 -8.49 -1.62
C PRO A 355 -23.18 -7.06 -1.65
N GLU A 356 -24.39 -6.89 -2.19
CA GLU A 356 -25.05 -5.57 -2.32
C GLU A 356 -25.28 -4.84 -1.00
#